data_AF-A0A224YUS2-F1
#
_entry.id   AF-A0A224YUS2-F1
#
_cell.length_a   1.000
_cell.length_b   1.000
_cell.length_c   1.000
_cell.angle_alpha   90.00
_cell.angle_beta   90.00
_cell.angle_gamma   90.00
#
_symmetry.space_group_name_H-M   'P 1'
#
loop_
_entity.id
_entity.type
_entity.pdbx_description
1 polymer ?
#
loop_
_entity_poly.entity_id
_entity_poly.type
_entity_poly.pdbx_seq_one_letter_code
_entity_poly.pdbx_strand_id
1 'polypeptide(L)'
;HEIALLQRLDHPHIIKYLTSFLENGELFIVLELADGGDLAQFIKCFRQHGKLIPEPTIWKYFSQVCAALKHMHLKRIMHRVLELGAC
;
A
#
# COMPACT_ATOMS: atom_id res chain seq x y z
N HIS A 1 17.24 6.62 -5.84
CA HIS A 1 16.36 7.81 -5.76
C HIS A 1 14.99 7.48 -5.16
N GLU A 2 14.37 6.36 -5.53
CA GLU A 2 13.04 5.95 -5.01
C GLU A 2 13.07 5.42 -3.56
N ILE A 3 14.11 4.66 -3.17
CA ILE A 3 14.26 4.14 -1.80
C ILE A 3 14.27 5.26 -0.75
N ALA A 4 14.95 6.38 -1.04
CA ALA A 4 14.99 7.54 -0.16
C ALA A 4 13.62 8.23 -0.01
N LEU A 5 12.70 8.05 -0.96
CA LEU A 5 11.33 8.53 -0.84
C LEU A 5 10.51 7.59 0.04
N LEU A 6 10.65 6.28 -0.13
CA LEU A 6 10.00 5.27 0.70
C LEU A 6 10.37 5.40 2.18
N GLN A 7 11.66 5.65 2.47
CA GLN A 7 12.16 5.93 3.83
C GLN A 7 11.50 7.14 4.51
N ARG A 8 10.93 8.07 3.74
CA ARG A 8 10.32 9.30 4.24
C ARG A 8 8.81 9.19 4.42
N LEU A 9 8.21 8.08 4.01
CA LEU A 9 6.79 7.80 4.19
C LEU A 9 6.59 7.21 5.59
N ASP A 10 5.76 7.89 6.37
CA ASP A 10 5.41 7.46 7.73
C ASP A 10 3.95 7.84 7.96
N HIS A 11 3.06 6.85 7.77
CA HIS A 11 1.62 7.03 7.81
C HIS A 11 0.93 5.70 8.14
N PRO A 12 -0.11 5.65 8.98
CA PRO A 12 -0.77 4.41 9.42
C PRO A 12 -1.45 3.58 8.31
N HIS A 13 -1.51 4.12 7.09
CA HIS A 13 -2.11 3.46 5.92
C HIS A 13 -1.10 3.31 4.77
N ILE A 14 0.20 3.34 5.08
CA ILE A 14 1.29 3.08 4.14
C ILE A 14 2.19 2.04 4.79
N ILE A 15 2.48 0.95 4.08
CA ILE A 15 3.42 -0.08 4.55
C ILE A 15 4.78 0.54 4.77
N LYS A 16 5.33 0.35 5.97
CA LYS A 16 6.59 0.95 6.35
C LYS A 16 7.75 0.29 5.63
N TYR A 17 8.60 1.10 5.01
CA TYR A 17 9.92 0.65 4.57
C TYR A 17 10.82 0.43 5.79
N LEU A 18 11.46 -0.73 5.87
CA LEU A 18 12.36 -1.08 6.97
C LEU A 18 13.82 -0.95 6.54
N THR A 19 14.23 -1.63 5.47
CA THR A 19 15.61 -1.57 4.96
C THR A 19 15.70 -2.09 3.52
N SER A 20 16.87 -1.97 2.90
CA SER A 20 17.19 -2.60 1.63
C SER A 20 18.68 -2.89 1.55
N PHE A 21 19.04 -3.98 0.89
CA PHE A 21 20.43 -4.39 0.72
C PHE A 21 20.65 -5.04 -0.65
N LEU A 22 21.91 -5.06 -1.09
CA LEU A 22 22.33 -5.73 -2.31
C LEU A 22 22.99 -7.05 -1.95
N GLU A 23 22.53 -8.14 -2.55
CA GLU A 23 23.10 -9.47 -2.40
C GLU A 23 23.12 -10.14 -3.77
N ASN A 24 24.26 -10.70 -4.18
CA ASN A 24 24.44 -11.36 -5.48
C ASN A 24 24.06 -10.51 -6.71
N GLY A 25 24.15 -9.18 -6.59
CA GLY A 25 23.76 -8.25 -7.66
C GLY A 25 22.25 -7.97 -7.72
N GLU A 26 21.46 -8.54 -6.80
CA GLU A 26 20.02 -8.31 -6.68
C GLU A 26 19.71 -7.36 -5.53
N LEU A 27 18.73 -6.48 -5.73
CA LEU A 27 18.25 -5.53 -4.72
C LEU A 27 17.09 -6.14 -3.93
N PHE A 28 17.28 -6.29 -2.62
CA PHE A 28 16.26 -6.73 -1.69
C PHE A 28 15.66 -5.53 -0.97
N ILE A 29 14.33 -5.46 -0.90
CA ILE A 29 13.58 -4.43 -0.18
C ILE A 29 12.78 -5.11 0.92
N VAL A 30 13.02 -4.68 2.16
CA VAL A 30 12.36 -5.20 3.36
C VAL A 30 11.31 -4.19 3.80
N LEU A 31 10.08 -4.67 3.89
CA LEU A 31 8.89 -3.90 4.25
C LEU A 31 8.23 -4.49 5.50
N GLU A 32 7.42 -3.69 6.18
CA GLU A 32 6.51 -4.16 7.23
C GLU A 32 5.54 -5.21 6.67
N LEU A 33 5.25 -6.24 7.47
CA LEU A 33 4.30 -7.28 7.11
C LEU A 33 2.87 -6.80 7.38
N ALA A 34 1.99 -6.94 6.38
CA ALA A 34 0.56 -6.67 6.53
C ALA A 34 -0.19 -7.95 6.93
N ASP A 35 -0.60 -8.06 8.19
CA ASP A 35 -1.28 -9.27 8.73
C ASP A 35 -2.67 -9.52 8.11
N GLY A 36 -3.26 -8.54 7.43
CA GLY A 36 -4.63 -8.59 6.90
C GLY A 36 -4.78 -9.13 5.46
N GLY A 37 -3.67 -9.50 4.81
CA GLY A 37 -3.67 -9.75 3.36
C GLY A 37 -3.87 -8.47 2.54
N ASP A 38 -4.07 -8.62 1.23
CA ASP A 38 -4.28 -7.50 0.29
C ASP A 38 -5.77 -7.28 -0.04
N LEU A 39 -6.14 -6.06 -0.45
CA LEU A 39 -7.53 -5.72 -0.79
C LEU A 39 -8.04 -6.53 -1.98
N ALA A 40 -7.17 -6.97 -2.89
CA ALA A 40 -7.56 -7.81 -4.02
C ALA A 40 -8.07 -9.18 -3.54
N GLN A 41 -7.44 -9.80 -2.55
CA GLN A 41 -7.90 -11.03 -1.89
C GLN A 41 -9.25 -10.80 -1.20
N PHE A 42 -9.39 -9.67 -0.50
CA PHE A 42 -10.66 -9.29 0.13
C PHE A 42 -11.80 -9.17 -0.91
N ILE A 43 -11.58 -8.44 -2.00
CA ILE A 43 -12.56 -8.27 -3.09
C ILE A 43 -12.88 -9.62 -3.75
N LYS A 44 -11.86 -10.44 -4.02
CA LYS A 44 -12.01 -11.78 -4.60
C LYS A 44 -12.88 -12.67 -3.72
N CYS A 45 -12.70 -12.62 -2.39
CA CYS A 45 -13.51 -13.38 -1.44
C CYS A 45 -15.00 -13.03 -1.56
N PHE A 46 -15.36 -11.73 -1.55
CA PHE A 46 -16.75 -11.30 -1.71
C PHE A 46 -17.35 -11.76 -3.05
N ARG A 47 -16.60 -11.60 -4.14
CA ARG A 47 -17.01 -12.04 -5.48
C ARG A 47 -17.26 -13.55 -5.54
N GLN A 48 -16.38 -14.36 -4.95
CA GLN A 48 -16.53 -15.82 -4.93
C GLN A 48 -17.75 -16.29 -4.15
N HIS A 49 -18.15 -15.55 -3.12
CA HIS A 49 -19.35 -15.85 -2.34
C HIS A 49 -20.63 -15.21 -2.93
N GLY A 50 -20.54 -14.54 -4.08
CA GLY A 50 -21.67 -13.84 -4.69
C GLY A 50 -22.22 -12.70 -3.82
N LYS A 51 -21.40 -12.14 -2.92
CA LYS A 51 -21.78 -11.08 -1.99
C LYS A 51 -21.22 -9.74 -2.45
N LEU A 52 -21.99 -8.68 -2.24
CA LEU A 52 -21.49 -7.31 -2.36
C LEU A 52 -20.76 -6.89 -1.08
N ILE A 53 -19.74 -6.06 -1.24
CA ILE A 53 -19.07 -5.43 -0.10
C ILE A 53 -20.01 -4.36 0.46
N PRO A 54 -20.28 -4.33 1.78
CA PRO A 54 -21.10 -3.30 2.39
C PRO A 54 -20.55 -1.90 2.13
N GLU A 55 -21.41 -0.95 1.78
CA GLU A 55 -21.01 0.44 1.50
C GLU A 55 -20.16 1.09 2.60
N PRO A 56 -20.47 0.92 3.91
CA PRO A 56 -19.63 1.49 4.97
C PRO A 56 -18.19 0.96 4.95
N THR A 57 -18.01 -0.30 4.55
CA THR A 57 -16.69 -0.93 4.41
C THR A 57 -15.93 -0.32 3.22
N ILE A 58 -16.62 -0.06 2.11
CA ILE A 58 -16.03 0.62 0.95
C ILE A 58 -15.52 2.01 1.36
N TRP A 59 -16.36 2.81 2.02
CA TRP A 59 -15.98 4.14 2.47
C TRP A 59 -14.81 4.13 3.46
N LYS A 60 -14.77 3.14 4.36
CA LYS A 60 -13.64 2.95 5.27
C LYS A 60 -12.33 2.79 4.48
N TYR A 61 -12.22 1.79 3.61
CA TYR A 61 -10.99 1.55 2.84
C TYR A 61 -10.66 2.74 1.92
N PHE A 62 -11.67 3.29 1.24
CA PHE A 62 -11.49 4.45 0.38
C PHE A 62 -10.88 5.63 1.13
N SER A 63 -11.40 5.96 2.31
CA SER A 63 -10.88 7.06 3.14
C SER A 63 -9.42 6.83 3.57
N GLN A 64 -9.06 5.59 3.89
CA GLN A 64 -7.70 5.21 4.28
C GLN A 64 -6.72 5.39 3.12
N VAL A 65 -7.10 4.93 1.93
CA VAL A 65 -6.33 5.09 0.69
C VAL A 65 -6.18 6.57 0.34
N CYS A 66 -7.24 7.36 0.42
CA CYS A 66 -7.18 8.80 0.18
C CYS A 66 -6.26 9.52 1.18
N ALA A 67 -6.26 9.13 2.47
CA ALA A 67 -5.38 9.70 3.48
C ALA A 67 -3.90 9.38 3.17
N ALA A 68 -3.60 8.13 2.79
CA ALA A 68 -2.27 7.72 2.34
C ALA A 68 -1.81 8.49 1.10
N LEU A 69 -2.66 8.60 0.07
CA LEU A 69 -2.39 9.35 -1.15
C LEU A 69 -2.12 10.83 -0.87
N LYS A 70 -2.93 11.45 -0.01
CA LYS A 70 -2.71 12.83 0.43
C LYS A 70 -1.35 13.00 1.10
N HIS A 71 -0.96 12.07 1.98
CA HIS A 71 0.35 12.09 2.63
C HIS A 71 1.51 12.00 1.61
N MET A 72 1.39 11.11 0.62
CA MET A 72 2.38 10.97 -0.46
C MET A 72 2.47 12.21 -1.34
N HIS A 73 1.33 12.78 -1.74
CA HIS A 73 1.26 14.00 -2.54
C HIS A 73 1.90 15.20 -1.83
N LEU A 74 1.68 15.35 -0.52
CA LEU A 74 2.31 16.42 0.28
C LEU A 74 3.85 16.31 0.30
N LYS A 75 4.38 15.10 0.19
CA LYS A 75 5.83 14.84 0.09
C LYS A 75 6.36 14.87 -1.35
N ARG A 76 5.54 15.29 -2.32
CA ARG A 76 5.83 15.32 -3.78
C ARG A 76 6.20 13.96 -4.36
N ILE A 77 5.73 12.88 -3.76
CA ILE A 77 5.90 11.51 -4.26
C ILE A 77 4.69 11.23 -5.16
N MET A 78 4.74 11.73 -6.40
CA MET A 78 3.64 11.56 -7.36
C MET A 78 3.92 10.52 -8.45
N HIS A 79 5.18 10.10 -8.65
CA HIS A 79 5.51 9.58 -9.97
C HIS A 79 5.11 8.12 -10.26
N ARG A 80 4.85 7.22 -9.28
CA ARG A 80 4.64 5.79 -9.61
C ARG A 80 3.72 4.96 -8.70
N VAL A 81 3.01 5.55 -7.73
CA VAL A 81 2.19 4.74 -6.79
C VAL A 81 0.83 4.33 -7.36
N LEU A 82 0.42 4.86 -8.51
CA LEU A 82 -0.80 4.37 -9.18
C LEU A 82 -0.63 3.01 -9.86
N GLU A 83 0.60 2.52 -10.07
CA GLU A 83 0.89 1.23 -10.74
C GLU A 83 1.30 0.10 -9.78
N LEU A 84 1.74 0.40 -8.56
CA LEU A 84 2.09 -0.62 -7.57
C LEU A 84 0.87 -0.91 -6.71
N GLY A 85 0.18 -2.01 -7.07
CA GLY A 85 -1.00 -2.55 -6.40
C GLY A 85 -0.75 -2.97 -4.95
N ALA A 86 -0.62 -1.98 -4.07
CA ALA A 86 -0.67 -2.11 -2.62
C ALA A 86 -1.92 -1.37 -2.11
N CYS A 87 -3.09 -1.82 -2.57
CA CYS A 87 -4.29 -1.84 -1.77
C CYS A 87 -4.58 -3.29 -1.48
#